data_AF-A0A7C2T306-F1
#
_entry.id   AF-A0A7C2T306-F1
#
_cell.length_a   1.000
_cell.length_b   1.000
_cell.length_c   1.000
_cell.angle_alpha   90.00
_cell.angle_beta   90.00
_cell.angle_gamma   90.00
#
_symmetry.space_group_name_H-M   'P 1'
#
loop_
_entity.id
_entity.type
_entity.pdbx_description
1 polymer ?
#
loop_
_entity_poly.entity_id
_entity_poly.type
_entity_poly.pdbx_seq_one_letter_code
_entity_poly.pdbx_strand_id
1 'polypeptide(L)'
;MEKFAFALSAALSLAACSEAAEKSAAAPEVESATIEAASTAGAYAPMAVFAPFAGKAFRGEWTDPDGSNIVDIATYDMILNGRALQSTHRIEGKDYGGRTIFFFDEGAKTYVFHYFTTAGFHTSGAAQFIDGGLVTDEKVEGHETIGSVRSKVTFKPDEILVDVVYVGKDGSETPGGSRIYRPIADPGRLFPDTE
;
A
#
# COMPACT_ATOMS: atom_id res chain seq x y z
N MET A 1 16.33 -8.33 -27.13
CA MET A 1 16.10 -8.78 -25.74
C MET A 1 16.22 -7.55 -24.86
N GLU A 2 15.14 -6.78 -24.77
CA GLU A 2 15.10 -5.59 -23.92
C GLU A 2 14.73 -6.02 -22.50
N LYS A 3 15.63 -5.74 -21.55
CA LYS A 3 15.37 -5.89 -20.12
C LYS A 3 14.71 -4.60 -19.67
N PHE A 4 13.39 -4.60 -19.52
CA PHE A 4 12.68 -3.49 -18.89
C PHE A 4 12.97 -3.49 -17.40
N ALA A 5 13.41 -2.34 -16.89
CA ALA A 5 13.58 -2.09 -15.46
C ALA A 5 12.20 -1.97 -14.80
N PHE A 6 11.96 -2.78 -13.78
CA PHE A 6 10.67 -2.87 -13.08
C PHE A 6 10.73 -2.08 -11.77
N ALA A 7 10.07 -0.93 -11.76
CA ALA A 7 9.86 -0.11 -10.58
C ALA A 7 8.38 -0.22 -10.15
N LEU A 8 8.07 -1.18 -9.26
CA LEU A 8 6.73 -1.33 -8.68
C LEU A 8 6.74 -0.91 -7.21
N SER A 9 6.12 0.21 -6.87
CA SER A 9 6.16 0.82 -5.52
C SER A 9 5.37 -0.01 -4.50
N ALA A 10 5.90 -0.20 -3.29
CA ALA A 10 5.21 -0.85 -2.18
C ALA A 10 4.87 0.18 -1.10
N ALA A 11 3.65 0.12 -0.55
CA ALA A 11 3.03 1.20 0.21
C ALA A 11 2.82 0.89 1.72
N LEU A 12 2.88 1.99 2.50
CA LEU A 12 3.05 2.32 3.93
C LEU A 12 2.09 1.98 5.12
N SER A 13 2.53 1.45 6.30
CA SER A 13 1.78 1.52 7.60
C SER A 13 2.42 1.09 8.98
N LEU A 14 2.18 1.76 10.15
CA LEU A 14 2.78 1.47 11.49
C LEU A 14 1.91 1.75 12.78
N ALA A 15 1.72 0.78 13.71
CA ALA A 15 1.44 0.98 15.17
C ALA A 15 1.33 -0.35 16.00
N ALA A 16 1.55 -0.27 17.32
CA ALA A 16 1.89 -1.35 18.27
C ALA A 16 0.82 -1.74 19.32
N CYS A 17 1.03 -2.94 19.89
CA CYS A 17 0.39 -3.83 20.90
C CYS A 17 -0.62 -3.38 21.99
N SER A 18 -1.62 -4.25 22.25
CA SER A 18 -2.06 -4.78 23.58
C SER A 18 -3.09 -5.93 23.44
N GLU A 19 -3.17 -6.81 24.44
CA GLU A 19 -3.58 -8.23 24.43
C GLU A 19 -5.05 -8.55 24.85
N ALA A 20 -5.51 -9.74 24.40
CA ALA A 20 -6.43 -10.72 25.03
C ALA A 20 -7.99 -10.71 24.88
N ALA A 21 -8.44 -11.79 24.19
CA ALA A 21 -9.45 -12.81 24.57
C ALA A 21 -10.97 -12.68 24.22
N GLU A 22 -11.39 -13.57 23.28
CA GLU A 22 -12.59 -14.47 23.17
C GLU A 22 -13.92 -14.09 23.89
N LYS A 23 -15.15 -14.28 23.35
CA LYS A 23 -15.75 -15.50 22.74
C LYS A 23 -17.22 -15.25 22.30
N SER A 24 -17.66 -15.99 21.27
CA SER A 24 -18.98 -16.66 21.08
C SER A 24 -20.29 -15.92 20.69
N ALA A 25 -20.68 -16.17 19.41
CA ALA A 25 -21.94 -16.76 18.91
C ALA A 25 -23.28 -15.99 18.79
N ALA A 26 -23.78 -16.07 17.54
CA ALA A 26 -25.16 -16.24 17.04
C ALA A 26 -26.07 -14.99 16.83
N ALA A 27 -26.31 -14.71 15.54
CA ALA A 27 -27.44 -13.96 14.96
C ALA A 27 -28.71 -14.87 14.93
N PRO A 28 -29.96 -14.41 14.68
CA PRO A 28 -30.31 -13.37 13.70
C PRO A 28 -31.47 -12.42 14.09
N GLU A 29 -31.66 -11.34 13.32
CA GLU A 29 -32.91 -11.00 12.64
C GLU A 29 -32.77 -9.64 11.91
N VAL A 30 -33.37 -9.58 10.72
CA VAL A 30 -33.22 -8.49 9.74
C VAL A 30 -34.29 -7.45 10.04
N GLU A 31 -33.90 -6.35 10.67
CA GLU A 31 -34.75 -5.18 10.87
C GLU A 31 -34.21 -3.99 10.06
N SER A 32 -35.14 -3.28 9.42
CA SER A 32 -34.89 -2.20 8.46
C SER A 32 -34.09 -1.07 9.12
N ALA A 33 -32.80 -0.98 8.81
CA ALA A 33 -31.94 0.08 9.30
C ALA A 33 -32.12 1.34 8.45
N THR A 34 -32.78 2.33 9.05
CA THR A 34 -32.57 3.75 8.79
C THR A 34 -31.07 4.02 8.63
N ILE A 35 -30.64 4.57 7.50
CA ILE A 35 -29.26 5.03 7.32
C ILE A 35 -29.08 6.27 8.19
N GLU A 36 -28.67 6.04 9.43
CA GLU A 36 -28.24 7.08 10.34
C GLU A 36 -27.00 7.74 9.73
N ALA A 37 -27.08 9.06 9.54
CA ALA A 37 -25.97 9.86 9.03
C ALA A 37 -24.73 9.56 9.87
N ALA A 38 -23.61 9.32 9.19
CA ALA A 38 -22.34 8.98 9.80
C ALA A 38 -22.02 9.97 10.94
N SER A 39 -22.24 9.49 12.16
CA SER A 39 -21.72 10.10 13.37
C SER A 39 -20.24 10.41 13.16
N THR A 40 -19.78 11.57 13.62
CA THR A 40 -18.36 11.89 13.80
C THR A 40 -17.78 10.96 14.87
N ALA A 41 -17.71 9.68 14.53
CA ALA A 41 -17.09 8.64 15.31
C ALA A 41 -15.58 8.90 15.30
N GLY A 42 -14.94 8.75 16.47
CA GLY A 42 -13.50 8.84 16.59
C GLY A 42 -12.76 7.96 15.58
N ALA A 43 -11.46 8.20 15.40
CA ALA A 43 -10.62 7.46 14.47
C ALA A 43 -10.92 5.95 14.52
N TYR A 44 -11.26 5.36 13.38
CA TYR A 44 -11.57 3.94 13.28
C TYR A 44 -10.33 3.14 13.68
N ALA A 45 -10.40 2.45 14.83
CA ALA A 45 -9.24 1.93 15.54
C ALA A 45 -8.29 1.07 14.69
N PRO A 46 -8.78 0.14 13.83
CA PRO A 46 -7.89 -0.62 12.95
C PRO A 46 -7.06 0.25 12.01
N MET A 47 -7.57 1.41 11.61
CA MET A 47 -6.84 2.30 10.71
C MET A 47 -5.93 3.30 11.42
N ALA A 48 -5.92 3.35 12.76
CA ALA A 48 -5.04 4.23 13.54
C ALA A 48 -3.55 4.00 13.25
N VAL A 49 -3.23 2.77 12.84
CA VAL A 49 -1.91 2.31 12.38
C VAL A 49 -1.37 3.10 11.17
N PHE A 50 -2.24 3.76 10.40
CA PHE A 50 -1.85 4.58 9.26
C PHE A 50 -1.73 6.07 9.58
N ALA A 51 -2.07 6.51 10.80
CA ALA A 51 -2.02 7.91 11.20
C ALA A 51 -0.66 8.60 10.95
N PRO A 52 0.50 7.93 11.09
CA PRO A 52 1.78 8.55 10.77
C PRO A 52 2.00 8.92 9.29
N PHE A 53 1.21 8.37 8.35
CA PHE A 53 1.33 8.64 6.90
C PHE A 53 0.24 9.57 6.39
N ALA A 54 -0.88 9.67 7.09
CA ALA A 54 -2.03 10.45 6.67
C ALA A 54 -1.65 11.91 6.34
N GLY A 55 -1.94 12.34 5.12
CA GLY A 55 -1.62 13.67 4.59
C GLY A 55 -0.15 13.91 4.30
N LYS A 56 0.69 12.86 4.24
CA LYS A 56 2.13 12.99 3.98
C LYS A 56 2.52 12.53 2.59
N ALA A 57 3.63 13.09 2.12
CA ALA A 57 4.29 12.73 0.88
C ALA A 57 5.70 12.21 1.15
N PHE A 58 6.14 11.28 0.31
CA PHE A 58 7.45 10.67 0.38
C PHE A 58 8.08 10.57 -0.99
N ARG A 59 9.41 10.65 -1.01
CA ARG A 59 10.23 10.57 -2.21
C ARG A 59 11.24 9.44 -2.08
N GLY A 60 11.18 8.50 -3.01
CA GLY A 60 12.14 7.43 -3.18
C GLY A 60 13.09 7.76 -4.33
N GLU A 61 14.37 7.45 -4.14
CA GLU A 61 15.38 7.53 -5.20
C GLU A 61 16.23 6.28 -5.20
N TRP A 62 16.47 5.74 -6.40
CA TRP A 62 17.40 4.64 -6.61
C TRP A 62 17.92 4.63 -8.05
N THR A 63 18.95 3.81 -8.28
CA THR A 63 19.49 3.56 -9.62
C THR A 63 19.15 2.13 -10.00
N ASP A 64 18.44 1.95 -11.11
CA ASP A 64 18.13 0.63 -11.65
C ASP A 64 19.39 -0.01 -12.27
N PRO A 65 19.42 -1.35 -12.49
CA PRO A 65 20.58 -2.03 -13.03
C PRO A 65 21.04 -1.56 -14.41
N ASP A 66 20.16 -0.90 -15.17
CA ASP A 66 20.48 -0.28 -16.47
C ASP A 66 21.17 1.09 -16.34
N GLY A 67 21.38 1.57 -15.11
CA GLY A 67 21.99 2.87 -14.81
C GLY A 67 21.00 4.03 -14.81
N SER A 68 19.71 3.78 -15.04
CA SER A 68 18.69 4.83 -14.96
C SER A 68 18.42 5.23 -13.51
N ASN A 69 18.36 6.53 -13.26
CA ASN A 69 17.93 7.06 -11.97
C ASN A 69 16.40 7.11 -11.95
N ILE A 70 15.82 6.49 -10.94
CA ILE A 70 14.38 6.49 -10.70
C ILE A 70 14.10 7.39 -9.52
N VAL A 71 13.11 8.26 -9.71
CA VAL A 71 12.50 9.05 -8.64
C VAL A 71 11.03 8.66 -8.57
N ASP A 72 10.58 8.18 -7.43
CA ASP A 72 9.19 7.85 -7.18
C ASP A 72 8.63 8.75 -6.07
N ILE A 73 7.51 9.42 -6.35
CA ILE A 73 6.82 10.26 -5.39
C ILE A 73 5.52 9.56 -4.99
N ALA A 74 5.31 9.38 -3.70
CA ALA A 74 4.12 8.75 -3.14
C ALA A 74 3.43 9.67 -2.12
N THR A 75 2.11 9.82 -2.24
CA THR A 75 1.24 10.52 -1.28
C THR A 75 0.31 9.55 -0.58
N TYR A 76 -0.09 9.88 0.65
CA TYR A 76 -0.90 9.03 1.52
C TYR A 76 -2.05 9.83 2.13
N ASP A 77 -3.28 9.38 1.92
CA ASP A 77 -4.48 10.08 2.36
C ASP A 77 -5.46 9.12 3.05
N MET A 78 -5.98 9.53 4.21
CA MET A 78 -7.11 8.83 4.82
C MET A 78 -8.38 9.18 4.06
N ILE A 79 -9.08 8.16 3.57
CA ILE A 79 -10.32 8.29 2.82
C ILE A 79 -11.46 7.54 3.52
N LEU A 80 -12.68 7.67 3.01
CA LEU A 80 -13.87 6.97 3.52
C LEU A 80 -14.09 7.21 5.03
N ASN A 81 -13.94 8.45 5.48
CA ASN A 81 -14.04 8.83 6.89
C ASN A 81 -13.07 8.04 7.81
N GLY A 82 -11.82 7.87 7.36
CA GLY A 82 -10.78 7.17 8.12
C GLY A 82 -10.85 5.64 8.05
N ARG A 83 -11.68 5.07 7.18
CA ARG A 83 -11.83 3.61 7.04
C ARG A 83 -10.88 2.96 6.04
N ALA A 84 -10.22 3.77 5.20
CA ALA A 84 -9.23 3.29 4.26
C ALA A 84 -8.09 4.31 4.12
N LEU A 85 -6.91 3.81 3.78
CA LEU A 85 -5.77 4.62 3.37
C LEU A 85 -5.61 4.49 1.85
N GLN A 86 -5.54 5.61 1.16
CA GLN A 86 -5.16 5.69 -0.23
C GLN A 86 -3.68 6.09 -0.34
N SER A 87 -2.88 5.29 -1.03
CA SER A 87 -1.56 5.67 -1.52
C SER A 87 -1.66 5.99 -3.00
N THR A 88 -1.14 7.12 -3.46
CA THR A 88 -0.97 7.39 -4.89
C THR A 88 0.51 7.62 -5.16
N HIS A 89 1.07 7.00 -6.20
CA HIS A 89 2.46 7.21 -6.54
C HIS A 89 2.70 7.39 -8.03
N ARG A 90 3.81 8.04 -8.38
CA ARG A 90 4.24 8.25 -9.76
C ARG A 90 5.77 8.32 -9.84
N ILE A 91 6.29 7.69 -10.88
CA ILE A 91 7.69 7.86 -11.27
C ILE A 91 7.85 9.15 -12.06
N GLU A 92 8.73 10.05 -11.60
CA GLU A 92 9.03 11.30 -12.29
C GLU A 92 9.58 11.05 -13.69
N GLY A 93 9.12 11.85 -14.66
CA GLY A 93 9.54 11.74 -16.06
C GLY A 93 9.01 10.49 -16.78
N LYS A 94 8.21 9.64 -16.13
CA LYS A 94 7.56 8.48 -16.75
C LYS A 94 6.04 8.60 -16.64
N ASP A 95 5.33 7.91 -17.53
CA ASP A 95 3.86 7.76 -17.46
C ASP A 95 3.42 6.61 -16.52
N TYR A 96 4.38 6.03 -15.83
CA TYR A 96 4.14 4.95 -14.89
C TYR A 96 3.82 5.47 -13.48
N GLY A 97 2.75 4.94 -12.91
CA GLY A 97 2.39 5.10 -11.51
C GLY A 97 1.12 4.31 -11.20
N GLY A 98 0.53 4.60 -10.05
CA GLY A 98 -0.72 3.97 -9.69
C GLY A 98 -1.24 4.36 -8.32
N ARG A 99 -2.30 3.68 -7.90
CA ARG A 99 -3.01 3.95 -6.65
C ARG A 99 -3.34 2.68 -5.91
N THR A 100 -2.98 2.64 -4.63
CA THR A 100 -3.28 1.55 -3.71
C THR A 100 -4.31 2.02 -2.69
N ILE A 101 -5.31 1.19 -2.40
CA ILE A 101 -6.25 1.43 -1.31
C ILE A 101 -6.12 0.28 -0.31
N PHE A 102 -5.71 0.61 0.90
CA PHE A 102 -5.69 -0.30 2.04
C PHE A 102 -6.93 -0.12 2.88
N PHE A 103 -7.54 -1.22 3.31
CA PHE A 103 -8.60 -1.21 4.30
C PHE A 103 -8.49 -2.41 5.22
N PHE A 104 -9.03 -2.29 6.43
CA PHE A 104 -9.16 -3.41 7.34
C PHE A 104 -10.44 -4.18 7.01
N ASP A 105 -10.29 -5.43 6.58
CA ASP A 105 -11.41 -6.34 6.35
C ASP A 105 -11.92 -6.87 7.70
N GLU A 106 -13.13 -6.45 8.07
CA GLU A 106 -13.76 -6.85 9.33
C GLU A 106 -14.17 -8.32 9.38
N GLY A 107 -14.45 -8.93 8.22
CA GLY A 107 -14.81 -10.35 8.15
C GLY A 107 -13.59 -11.23 8.28
N ALA A 108 -12.49 -10.88 7.60
CA ALA A 108 -11.24 -11.63 7.60
C ALA A 108 -10.28 -11.23 8.75
N LYS A 109 -10.55 -10.12 9.45
CA LYS A 109 -9.69 -9.56 10.51
C LYS A 109 -8.24 -9.34 10.07
N THR A 110 -8.07 -8.86 8.84
CA THR A 110 -6.76 -8.58 8.23
C THR A 110 -6.84 -7.32 7.38
N TYR A 111 -5.69 -6.69 7.14
CA TYR A 111 -5.62 -5.66 6.12
C TYR A 111 -5.58 -6.30 4.75
N VAL A 112 -6.35 -5.74 3.84
CA VAL A 112 -6.36 -6.09 2.44
C VAL A 112 -6.18 -4.82 1.63
N PHE A 113 -5.68 -4.98 0.41
CA PHE A 113 -5.49 -3.85 -0.47
C PHE A 113 -5.65 -4.24 -1.93
N HIS A 114 -5.93 -3.22 -2.73
CA HIS A 114 -5.92 -3.28 -4.18
C HIS A 114 -5.03 -2.18 -4.72
N TYR A 115 -4.20 -2.51 -5.70
CA TYR A 115 -3.34 -1.56 -6.41
C TYR A 115 -3.70 -1.55 -7.89
N PHE A 116 -3.93 -0.36 -8.43
CA PHE A 116 -4.27 -0.13 -9.83
C PHE A 116 -3.16 0.67 -10.49
N THR A 117 -2.70 0.22 -11.66
CA THR A 117 -1.55 0.82 -12.35
C THR A 117 -1.95 1.50 -13.64
N THR A 118 -1.18 2.49 -14.07
CA THR A 118 -1.31 3.06 -15.42
C THR A 118 -0.85 2.11 -16.53
N ALA A 119 -0.16 1.02 -16.17
CA ALA A 119 0.32 0.00 -17.11
C ALA A 119 -0.71 -1.11 -17.42
N GLY A 120 -1.95 -0.98 -16.93
CA GLY A 120 -3.06 -1.86 -17.29
C GLY A 120 -3.11 -3.21 -16.55
N PHE A 121 -2.19 -3.45 -15.62
CA PHE A 121 -2.30 -4.54 -14.63
C PHE A 121 -2.74 -4.00 -13.27
N HIS A 122 -3.17 -4.89 -12.40
CA HIS A 122 -3.53 -4.55 -11.03
C HIS A 122 -3.11 -5.66 -10.07
N THR A 123 -3.15 -5.37 -8.78
CA THR A 123 -2.89 -6.37 -7.75
C THR A 123 -3.98 -6.36 -6.68
N SER A 124 -4.06 -7.46 -5.95
CA SER A 124 -4.83 -7.57 -4.73
C SER A 124 -4.03 -8.39 -3.74
N GLY A 125 -3.95 -7.93 -2.50
CA GLY A 125 -3.11 -8.56 -1.50
C GLY A 125 -3.63 -8.41 -0.09
N ALA A 126 -2.94 -9.10 0.81
CA ALA A 126 -3.11 -8.95 2.24
C ALA A 126 -1.84 -8.34 2.85
N ALA A 127 -2.02 -7.60 3.94
CA ALA A 127 -0.93 -6.98 4.66
C ALA A 127 -1.01 -7.30 6.16
N GLN A 128 0.16 -7.53 6.76
CA GLN A 128 0.30 -7.84 8.18
C GLN A 128 1.38 -6.97 8.80
N PHE A 129 1.13 -6.52 10.03
CA PHE A 129 2.07 -5.73 10.80
C PHE A 129 2.86 -6.66 11.69
N ILE A 130 4.16 -6.70 11.48
CA ILE A 130 5.07 -7.62 12.16
C ILE A 130 6.29 -6.83 12.58
N ASP A 131 6.64 -6.86 13.88
CA ASP A 131 7.82 -6.20 14.46
C ASP A 131 7.91 -4.69 14.16
N GLY A 132 6.77 -4.00 14.10
CA GLY A 132 6.73 -2.60 13.73
C GLY A 132 7.14 -2.36 12.26
N GLY A 133 7.02 -3.37 11.41
CA GLY A 133 7.11 -3.34 9.95
C GLY A 133 5.80 -3.80 9.30
N LEU A 134 5.74 -3.76 7.97
CA LEU A 134 4.62 -4.27 7.18
C LEU A 134 5.13 -5.38 6.25
N VAL A 135 4.42 -6.49 6.21
CA VAL A 135 4.68 -7.58 5.25
C VAL A 135 3.45 -7.72 4.38
N THR A 136 3.66 -7.75 3.07
CA THR A 136 2.58 -7.93 2.09
C THR A 136 2.85 -9.11 1.18
N ASP A 137 1.76 -9.74 0.76
CA ASP A 137 1.73 -10.69 -0.34
C ASP A 137 0.56 -10.29 -1.25
N GLU A 138 0.85 -10.05 -2.52
CA GLU A 138 -0.13 -9.62 -3.51
C GLU A 138 -0.07 -10.47 -4.78
N LYS A 139 -1.24 -10.84 -5.27
CA LYS A 139 -1.40 -11.47 -6.58
C LYS A 139 -1.42 -10.39 -7.65
N VAL A 140 -0.71 -10.63 -8.75
CA VAL A 140 -0.70 -9.76 -9.93
C VAL A 140 -1.62 -10.31 -11.02
N GLU A 141 -2.50 -9.44 -11.53
CA GLU A 141 -3.48 -9.74 -12.58
C GLU A 141 -3.20 -8.82 -13.78
N GLY A 142 -3.19 -9.38 -14.99
CA GLY A 142 -2.98 -8.61 -16.23
C GLY A 142 -1.52 -8.32 -16.61
N HIS A 143 -0.55 -8.63 -15.76
CA HIS A 143 0.87 -8.56 -16.12
C HIS A 143 1.32 -9.80 -16.92
N GLU A 144 2.27 -9.66 -17.85
CA GLU A 144 2.71 -10.76 -18.72
C GLU A 144 3.39 -11.89 -17.92
N THR A 145 4.45 -11.55 -17.17
CA THR A 145 5.37 -12.52 -16.55
C THR A 145 5.27 -12.64 -15.03
N ILE A 146 4.96 -11.57 -14.30
CA ILE A 146 4.86 -11.56 -12.84
C ILE A 146 3.51 -12.15 -12.39
N GLY A 147 3.56 -13.06 -11.43
CA GLY A 147 2.38 -13.73 -10.84
C GLY A 147 2.03 -13.20 -9.45
N SER A 148 3.02 -12.89 -8.63
CA SER A 148 2.83 -12.24 -7.33
C SER A 148 4.02 -11.35 -6.94
N VAL A 149 3.81 -10.51 -5.95
CA VAL A 149 4.84 -9.68 -5.34
C VAL A 149 4.76 -9.86 -3.84
N ARG A 150 5.91 -9.96 -3.20
CA ARG A 150 6.03 -9.91 -1.74
C ARG A 150 6.84 -8.71 -1.36
N SER A 151 6.41 -7.99 -0.33
CA SER A 151 7.17 -6.87 0.19
C SER A 151 7.39 -6.99 1.70
N LYS A 152 8.56 -6.54 2.13
CA LYS A 152 8.83 -6.24 3.53
C LYS A 152 9.14 -4.77 3.63
N VAL A 153 8.55 -4.17 4.64
CA VAL A 153 8.64 -2.76 4.90
C VAL A 153 9.17 -2.56 6.30
N THR A 154 10.14 -1.65 6.42
CA THR A 154 10.66 -1.20 7.71
C THR A 154 10.47 0.31 7.86
N PHE A 155 9.87 0.73 8.96
CA PHE A 155 9.68 2.13 9.29
C PHE A 155 10.82 2.62 10.17
N LYS A 156 11.35 3.78 9.83
CA LYS A 156 12.29 4.53 10.66
C LYS A 156 11.71 5.94 10.90
N PRO A 157 12.25 6.71 11.85
CA PRO A 157 11.75 8.05 12.15
C PRO A 157 11.64 8.96 10.91
N ASP A 158 12.65 8.92 10.03
CA ASP A 158 12.76 9.82 8.86
C ASP A 158 12.79 9.08 7.53
N GLU A 159 12.63 7.75 7.55
CA GLU A 159 12.76 6.92 6.35
C GLU A 159 11.80 5.75 6.37
N ILE A 160 11.43 5.36 5.16
CA ILE A 160 10.68 4.17 4.84
C ILE A 160 11.59 3.28 4.01
N LEU A 161 11.81 2.05 4.45
CA LEU A 161 12.59 1.07 3.71
C LEU A 161 11.63 0.03 3.15
N VAL A 162 11.75 -0.24 1.85
CA VAL A 162 10.90 -1.17 1.13
C VAL A 162 11.78 -2.17 0.39
N ASP A 163 11.67 -3.44 0.78
CA ASP A 163 12.27 -4.57 0.12
C ASP A 163 11.20 -5.34 -0.65
N VAL A 164 11.48 -5.68 -1.91
CA VAL A 164 10.52 -6.35 -2.79
C VAL A 164 11.12 -7.62 -3.38
N VAL A 165 10.29 -8.66 -3.48
CA VAL A 165 10.58 -9.87 -4.25
C VAL A 165 9.44 -10.08 -5.25
N TYR A 166 9.81 -10.14 -6.52
CA TYR A 166 8.91 -10.51 -7.61
C TYR A 166 8.89 -12.02 -7.78
N VAL A 167 7.70 -12.60 -7.88
CA VAL A 167 7.51 -14.01 -8.16
C VAL A 167 6.88 -14.14 -9.54
N GLY A 168 7.62 -14.74 -10.47
CA GLY A 168 7.16 -15.03 -11.83
C GLY A 168 6.03 -16.05 -11.83
N LYS A 169 5.23 -16.06 -12.90
CA LYS A 169 4.21 -17.11 -13.13
C LYS A 169 4.82 -18.51 -13.28
N ASP A 170 6.10 -18.59 -13.58
CA ASP A 170 6.91 -19.81 -13.60
C ASP A 170 7.46 -20.20 -12.21
N GLY A 171 7.17 -19.42 -11.17
CA GLY A 171 7.67 -19.60 -9.81
C GLY A 171 9.07 -19.06 -9.57
N SER A 172 9.71 -18.43 -10.57
CA SER A 172 11.02 -17.80 -10.38
C SER A 172 10.93 -16.60 -9.43
N GLU A 173 11.93 -16.43 -8.56
CA GLU A 173 11.99 -15.29 -7.66
C GLU A 173 13.09 -14.31 -8.08
N THR A 174 12.74 -13.03 -8.19
CA THR A 174 13.68 -11.95 -8.55
C THR A 174 13.62 -10.84 -7.49
N PRO A 175 14.73 -10.57 -6.77
CA PRO A 175 14.79 -9.43 -5.86
C PRO A 175 14.64 -8.10 -6.62
N GLY A 176 13.76 -7.22 -6.13
CA GLY A 176 13.49 -5.90 -6.69
C GLY A 176 14.40 -4.78 -6.18
N GLY A 177 15.35 -5.10 -5.30
CA GLY A 177 16.20 -4.14 -4.59
C GLY A 177 15.49 -3.47 -3.41
N SER A 178 16.28 -2.81 -2.56
CA SER A 178 15.79 -2.02 -1.43
C SER A 178 15.59 -0.57 -1.86
N ARG A 179 14.46 0.03 -1.49
CA ARG A 179 14.12 1.42 -1.77
C ARG A 179 14.01 2.20 -0.46
N ILE A 180 14.53 3.41 -0.45
CA ILE A 180 14.47 4.30 0.71
C ILE A 180 13.64 5.52 0.33
N TYR A 181 12.53 5.69 1.03
CA TYR A 181 11.63 6.83 0.87
C TYR A 181 11.81 7.79 2.03
N ARG A 182 11.92 9.09 1.74
CA ARG A 182 12.06 10.16 2.72
C ARG A 182 10.89 11.14 2.63
N PRO A 183 10.42 11.70 3.75
CA PRO A 183 9.32 12.65 3.72
C PRO A 183 9.70 13.90 2.93
N ILE A 184 8.75 14.43 2.17
CA ILE A 184 8.86 15.70 1.46
C ILE A 184 7.67 16.59 1.78
N ALA A 185 7.88 17.91 1.71
CA ALA A 185 6.82 18.88 2.03
C ALA A 185 5.83 19.08 0.87
N ASP A 186 6.31 19.04 -0.37
CA ASP A 186 5.52 19.29 -1.56
C ASP A 186 5.76 18.17 -2.57
N PRO A 187 4.79 17.24 -2.76
CA PRO A 187 4.86 16.22 -3.80
C PRO A 187 4.64 16.75 -5.22
N GLY A 188 4.22 18.01 -5.36
CA GLY A 188 3.64 18.51 -6.58
C GLY A 188 2.41 17.71 -7.00
N ARG A 189 2.02 17.88 -8.27
CA ARG A 189 0.87 17.18 -8.85
C ARG A 189 1.31 15.83 -9.42
N LEU A 190 0.81 14.72 -8.86
CA LEU A 190 1.17 13.38 -9.34
C LEU A 190 0.49 13.04 -10.67
N PHE A 191 -0.80 13.30 -10.83
CA PHE A 191 -1.51 13.01 -12.06
C PHE A 191 -2.28 14.23 -12.59
N PRO A 192 -2.40 14.39 -13.92
CA PRO A 192 -3.08 15.53 -14.51
C PRO A 192 -4.60 15.52 -14.32
N ASP A 193 -5.16 14.43 -13.80
CA ASP A 193 -6.58 14.26 -13.47
C ASP A 193 -6.88 14.39 -11.96
N THR A 194 -5.86 14.59 -11.12
CA THR A 194 -6.04 14.91 -9.69
C THR A 194 -6.03 16.43 -9.48
N GLU A 195 -7.01 16.96 -8.76
CA GLU A 195 -7.09 18.40 -8.40
C GLU A 195 -5.97 18.83 -7.45
#